data_AF-A0AAJ5F4B8-F1
#
_entry.id   AF-A0AAJ5F4B8-F1
#
_cell.length_a   1.000
_cell.length_b   1.000
_cell.length_c   1.000
_cell.angle_alpha   90.00
_cell.angle_beta   90.00
_cell.angle_gamma   90.00
#
_symmetry.space_group_name_H-M   'P 1'
#
loop_
_entity.id
_entity.type
_entity.pdbx_description
1 polymer ?
#
loop_
_entity_poly.entity_id
_entity_poly.type
_entity_poly.pdbx_seq_one_letter_code
_entity_poly.pdbx_strand_id
1 'polypeptide(L)'
;MPDFTPGQRWAYHTRPGEEDSTLLILRREALGDLPVLHIQLQGLRLRNPFTASGLQTDLGHMPISEEAVQQSVTDLLEQNATPSDDGGGYEEWRAAYERGEAGVFTLPVAQVVQALEDAVNAPTPADTFSKSNRK
;
A
#
# COMPACT_ATOMS: atom_id res chain seq x y z
N MET A 1 -14.32 4.96 -17.50
CA MET A 1 -13.41 4.62 -16.38
C MET A 1 -12.78 3.28 -16.71
N PRO A 2 -11.52 3.03 -16.32
CA PRO A 2 -10.89 1.72 -16.54
C PRO A 2 -11.69 0.63 -15.84
N ASP A 3 -11.82 -0.54 -16.45
CA ASP A 3 -12.33 -1.74 -15.76
C ASP A 3 -11.13 -2.46 -15.14
N PHE A 4 -10.99 -2.33 -13.82
CA PHE A 4 -9.87 -2.92 -13.09
C PHE A 4 -10.10 -4.42 -12.91
N THR A 5 -9.16 -5.21 -13.42
CA THR A 5 -9.18 -6.68 -13.33
C THR A 5 -7.90 -7.20 -12.69
N PRO A 6 -7.97 -8.30 -11.92
CA PRO A 6 -6.77 -8.99 -11.43
C PRO A 6 -5.74 -9.24 -12.54
N GLY A 7 -4.45 -9.10 -12.21
CA GLY A 7 -3.34 -9.29 -13.14
C GLY A 7 -2.95 -8.03 -13.92
N GLN A 8 -3.71 -6.94 -13.83
CA GLN A 8 -3.32 -5.68 -14.45
C GLN A 8 -2.23 -4.98 -13.65
N ARG A 9 -1.10 -4.68 -14.30
CA ARG A 9 -0.03 -3.83 -13.77
C ARG A 9 -0.12 -2.45 -14.39
N TRP A 10 -0.03 -1.43 -13.56
CA TRP A 10 -0.17 -0.02 -13.93
C TRP A 10 1.03 0.81 -13.46
N ALA A 11 1.40 1.79 -14.27
CA ALA A 11 2.11 2.98 -13.81
C ALA A 11 1.12 3.90 -13.09
N TYR A 12 1.62 4.74 -12.19
CA TYR A 12 0.81 5.67 -11.41
C TYR A 12 1.60 6.93 -11.05
N HIS A 13 0.92 7.95 -10.56
CA HIS A 13 1.57 9.14 -10.01
C HIS A 13 2.29 8.78 -8.69
N THR A 14 3.60 8.57 -8.77
CA THR A 14 4.45 8.15 -7.65
C THR A 14 4.96 9.34 -6.82
N ARG A 15 5.65 9.05 -5.71
CA ARG A 15 6.45 10.06 -5.00
C ARG A 15 7.75 10.31 -5.78
N PRO A 16 8.39 11.50 -5.64
CA PRO A 16 9.66 11.76 -6.29
C PRO A 16 10.73 10.71 -5.94
N GLY A 17 11.40 10.17 -6.96
CA GLY A 17 12.42 9.13 -6.81
C GLY A 17 11.90 7.69 -6.78
N GLU A 18 10.59 7.48 -6.96
CA GLU A 18 9.95 6.16 -7.07
C GLU A 18 9.29 5.96 -8.45
N GLU A 19 9.77 6.61 -9.51
CA GLU A 19 9.15 6.62 -10.84
C GLU A 19 9.02 5.22 -11.47
N ASP A 20 9.89 4.28 -11.08
CA ASP A 20 9.84 2.88 -11.52
C ASP A 20 8.84 2.02 -10.71
N SER A 21 8.18 2.60 -9.70
CA SER A 21 7.20 1.87 -8.91
C SER A 21 5.94 1.57 -9.71
N THR A 22 5.42 0.35 -9.55
CA THR A 22 4.20 -0.10 -10.24
C THR A 22 3.16 -0.64 -9.26
N LEU A 23 1.91 -0.58 -9.71
CA LEU A 23 0.74 -1.06 -8.99
C LEU A 23 0.17 -2.27 -9.72
N LEU A 24 -0.02 -3.38 -9.02
CA LEU A 24 -0.63 -4.60 -9.54
C LEU A 24 -1.99 -4.83 -8.87
N ILE A 25 -3.05 -5.01 -9.66
CA ILE A 25 -4.36 -5.42 -9.16
C ILE A 25 -4.32 -6.91 -8.81
N LEU A 26 -4.57 -7.23 -7.55
CA LEU A 26 -4.63 -8.61 -7.04
C LEU A 26 -6.06 -9.15 -7.09
N ARG A 27 -7.02 -8.33 -6.63
CA ARG A 27 -8.42 -8.72 -6.44
C ARG A 27 -9.31 -7.48 -6.51
N ARG A 28 -10.56 -7.69 -6.92
CA ARG A 28 -11.66 -6.74 -6.76
C ARG A 28 -12.73 -7.36 -5.85
N GLU A 29 -13.24 -6.58 -4.91
CA GLU A 29 -14.34 -6.97 -4.05
C GLU A 29 -15.29 -5.78 -3.81
N ALA A 30 -16.47 -6.07 -3.26
CA ALA A 30 -17.43 -5.05 -2.86
C ALA A 30 -17.76 -5.22 -1.38
N LEU A 31 -17.53 -4.16 -0.60
CA LEU A 31 -17.87 -4.09 0.82
C LEU A 31 -19.13 -3.25 0.97
N GLY A 32 -20.29 -3.89 0.77
CA GLY A 32 -21.56 -3.18 0.59
C GLY A 32 -21.54 -2.38 -0.70
N ASP A 33 -21.76 -1.07 -0.62
CA ASP A 33 -21.75 -0.17 -1.78
C ASP A 33 -20.34 0.37 -2.12
N LEU A 34 -19.31 -0.01 -1.35
CA LEU A 34 -17.93 0.44 -1.58
C LEU A 34 -17.16 -0.57 -2.46
N PRO A 35 -16.75 -0.20 -3.69
CA PRO A 35 -15.86 -1.02 -4.50
C PRO A 35 -14.42 -0.90 -3.98
N VAL A 36 -13.81 -2.05 -3.71
CA VAL A 36 -12.46 -2.16 -3.15
C VAL A 36 -11.59 -2.97 -4.08
N LEU A 37 -10.37 -2.48 -4.28
CA LEU A 37 -9.30 -3.18 -4.96
C LEU A 37 -8.26 -3.57 -3.92
N HIS A 38 -7.75 -4.80 -4.05
CA HIS A 38 -6.53 -5.19 -3.35
C HIS A 38 -5.39 -5.07 -4.33
N ILE A 39 -4.36 -4.35 -3.93
CA ILE A 39 -3.23 -4.08 -4.80
C ILE A 39 -1.92 -4.49 -4.13
N GLN A 40 -0.93 -4.75 -4.97
CA GLN A 40 0.46 -4.91 -4.60
C GLN A 40 1.25 -3.77 -5.23
N LEU A 41 2.19 -3.20 -4.47
CA LEU A 41 3.13 -2.20 -4.98
C LEU A 41 4.53 -2.80 -5.04
N GLN A 42 5.24 -2.53 -6.13
CA GLN A 42 6.61 -2.98 -6.35
C GLN A 42 7.48 -1.78 -6.75
N GLY A 43 8.79 -1.83 -6.47
CA GLY A 43 9.73 -0.76 -6.83
C GLY A 43 9.65 0.47 -5.93
N LEU A 44 9.14 0.33 -4.71
CA LEU A 44 9.12 1.40 -3.70
C LEU A 44 10.52 1.68 -3.15
N ARG A 45 10.65 2.84 -2.49
CA ARG A 45 11.79 3.27 -1.70
C ARG A 45 11.32 3.74 -0.33
N LEU A 46 10.39 2.99 0.27
CA LEU A 46 9.81 3.33 1.57
C LEU A 46 10.86 3.15 2.67
N ARG A 47 11.16 4.22 3.42
CA ARG A 47 12.09 4.12 4.57
C ARG A 47 11.44 3.29 5.67
N ASN A 48 12.05 2.16 6.02
CA ASN A 48 11.54 1.26 7.04
C ASN A 48 12.69 0.75 7.93
N PRO A 49 12.82 1.21 9.18
CA PRO A 49 13.90 0.78 10.08
C PRO A 49 13.77 -0.68 10.53
N PHE A 50 12.62 -1.32 10.28
CA PHE A 50 12.39 -2.73 10.63
C PHE A 50 12.86 -3.71 9.54
N THR A 51 13.29 -3.22 8.36
CA THR A 51 13.94 -4.06 7.36
C THR A 51 15.47 -4.01 7.49
N ALA A 52 16.15 -5.09 7.10
CA ALA A 52 17.61 -5.18 7.20
C ALA A 52 18.35 -4.09 6.40
N SER A 53 17.77 -3.64 5.29
CA SER A 53 18.33 -2.58 4.43
C SER A 53 17.91 -1.16 4.85
N GLY A 54 16.96 -1.02 5.79
CA GLY A 54 16.32 0.26 6.10
C GLY A 54 15.34 0.75 5.01
N LEU A 55 15.14 -0.04 3.95
CA LEU A 55 14.24 0.26 2.84
C LEU A 55 13.29 -0.92 2.61
N GLN A 56 12.05 -0.60 2.30
CA GLN A 56 11.03 -1.53 1.85
C GLN A 56 10.70 -1.22 0.40
N THR A 57 10.87 -2.24 -0.45
CA THR A 57 10.75 -2.12 -1.91
C THR A 57 9.39 -2.52 -2.45
N ASP A 58 8.55 -3.10 -1.60
CA ASP A 58 7.28 -3.69 -1.98
C ASP A 58 6.29 -3.65 -0.83
N LEU A 59 5.01 -3.57 -1.19
CA LEU A 59 3.87 -3.79 -0.30
C LEU A 59 3.05 -4.92 -0.89
N GLY A 60 3.06 -6.06 -0.20
CA GLY A 60 2.47 -7.32 -0.69
C GLY A 60 0.96 -7.27 -0.84
N HIS A 61 0.27 -6.56 0.06
CA HIS A 61 -1.18 -6.39 0.06
C HIS A 61 -1.58 -5.01 0.58
N MET A 62 -2.45 -4.33 -0.15
CA MET A 62 -3.05 -3.06 0.28
C MET A 62 -4.50 -2.95 -0.22
N PRO A 63 -5.50 -2.92 0.68
CA PRO A 63 -6.90 -2.68 0.33
C PRO A 63 -7.15 -1.19 0.15
N ILE A 64 -7.64 -0.81 -1.03
CA ILE A 64 -7.80 0.57 -1.44
C ILE A 64 -9.10 0.73 -2.25
N SER A 65 -9.79 1.86 -2.09
CA SER A 65 -10.99 2.14 -2.87
C SER A 65 -10.68 2.22 -4.38
N GLU A 66 -11.62 1.77 -5.20
CA GLU A 66 -11.50 1.84 -6.66
C GLU A 66 -11.29 3.29 -7.15
N GLU A 67 -11.95 4.26 -6.51
CA GLU A 67 -11.80 5.68 -6.81
C GLU A 67 -10.35 6.17 -6.58
N ALA A 68 -9.73 5.79 -5.47
CA ALA A 68 -8.36 6.19 -5.17
C ALA A 68 -7.36 5.60 -6.16
N VAL A 69 -7.57 4.35 -6.62
CA VAL A 69 -6.75 3.75 -7.69
C VAL A 69 -6.95 4.52 -8.99
N GLN A 70 -8.19 4.84 -9.34
CA GLN A 70 -8.50 5.61 -10.55
C GLN A 70 -7.82 7.00 -10.56
N GLN A 71 -7.76 7.68 -9.42
CA GLN A 71 -7.06 8.96 -9.28
C GLN A 71 -5.53 8.84 -9.34
N SER A 72 -5.00 7.61 -9.23
CA SER A 72 -3.56 7.36 -9.13
C SER A 72 -2.95 6.88 -10.44
N VAL A 73 -3.60 5.95 -11.14
CA VAL A 73 -3.03 5.26 -12.30
C VAL A 73 -2.92 6.16 -13.53
N THR A 74 -1.88 5.93 -14.34
CA THR A 74 -1.66 6.66 -15.60
C THR A 74 -1.76 5.73 -16.80
N ASP A 75 -0.94 4.68 -16.82
CA ASP A 75 -0.75 3.81 -17.98
C ASP A 75 -0.84 2.34 -17.59
N LEU A 76 -1.58 1.57 -18.38
CA LEU A 76 -1.61 0.12 -18.25
C LEU A 76 -0.33 -0.46 -18.86
N LEU A 77 0.49 -1.11 -18.04
CA LEU A 77 1.77 -1.70 -18.45
C LEU A 77 1.62 -3.15 -18.88
N GLU A 78 0.76 -3.91 -18.21
CA GLU A 78 0.58 -5.35 -18.42
C GLU A 78 -0.81 -5.80 -17.97
N GLN A 79 -1.38 -6.84 -18.59
CA GLN A 79 -2.73 -7.36 -18.26
C GLN A 79 -2.73 -8.72 -17.54
N ASN A 80 -1.64 -9.48 -17.62
CA ASN A 80 -1.55 -10.85 -17.09
C ASN A 80 -0.31 -11.02 -16.20
N ALA A 81 0.01 -9.99 -15.42
CA ALA A 81 1.13 -10.04 -14.49
C ALA A 81 0.82 -11.04 -13.37
N THR A 82 1.78 -11.92 -13.08
CA THR A 82 1.69 -12.82 -11.93
C THR A 82 2.03 -12.05 -10.66
N PRO A 83 1.13 -12.01 -9.66
CA PRO A 83 1.42 -11.38 -8.38
C PRO A 83 2.47 -12.16 -7.60
N SER A 84 3.28 -11.44 -6.82
CA SER A 84 4.05 -12.08 -5.76
C SER A 84 3.10 -12.51 -4.64
N ASP A 85 3.49 -13.53 -3.89
CA ASP A 85 2.76 -13.98 -2.70
C ASP A 85 2.56 -12.79 -1.72
N ASP A 86 1.34 -12.65 -1.21
CA ASP A 86 0.97 -11.60 -0.25
C ASP A 86 1.18 -12.05 1.20
N GLY A 87 1.63 -13.30 1.41
CA GLY A 87 1.93 -13.86 2.73
C GLY A 87 0.70 -14.07 3.61
N GLY A 88 -0.50 -14.09 3.04
CA GLY A 88 -1.77 -14.16 3.77
C GLY A 88 -2.31 -12.79 4.20
N GLY A 89 -1.78 -11.70 3.64
CA GLY A 89 -2.21 -10.33 3.96
C GLY A 89 -3.69 -10.09 3.69
N TYR A 90 -4.26 -10.68 2.63
CA TYR A 90 -5.69 -10.61 2.37
C TYR A 90 -6.53 -11.26 3.48
N GLU A 91 -6.20 -12.48 3.90
CA GLU A 91 -6.93 -13.21 4.92
C GLU A 91 -6.87 -12.50 6.28
N GLU A 92 -5.69 -11.99 6.66
CA GLU A 92 -5.50 -11.24 7.89
C GLU A 92 -6.33 -9.94 7.88
N TRP A 93 -6.22 -9.17 6.79
CA TRP A 93 -6.99 -7.94 6.62
C TRP A 93 -8.49 -8.23 6.66
N ARG A 94 -8.96 -9.27 5.95
CA ARG A 94 -10.39 -9.59 5.86
C ARG A 94 -10.95 -9.94 7.24
N ALA A 95 -10.24 -10.77 8.00
CA ALA A 95 -10.63 -11.15 9.35
C ALA A 95 -10.68 -9.92 10.28
N ALA A 96 -9.71 -9.00 10.17
CA ALA A 96 -9.70 -7.76 10.95
C ALA A 96 -10.81 -6.79 10.51
N TYR A 97 -11.11 -6.69 9.22
CA TYR A 97 -12.20 -5.87 8.70
C TYR A 97 -13.56 -6.32 9.22
N GLU A 98 -13.81 -7.63 9.26
CA GLU A 98 -15.05 -8.21 9.81
C GLU A 98 -15.22 -7.93 11.31
N ARG A 99 -14.13 -7.69 12.04
CA ARG A 99 -14.14 -7.25 13.45
C ARG A 99 -14.21 -5.73 13.61
N GLY A 100 -14.16 -4.96 12.52
CA GLY A 100 -14.09 -3.49 12.56
C GLY A 100 -12.71 -2.94 12.96
N GLU A 101 -11.66 -3.75 12.88
CA GLU A 101 -10.29 -3.41 13.28
C GLU A 101 -9.40 -2.99 12.10
N ALA A 102 -9.84 -3.27 10.87
CA ALA A 102 -9.17 -2.85 9.65
C ALA A 102 -10.09 -2.00 8.77
N GLY A 103 -9.49 -1.19 7.91
CA GLY A 103 -10.18 -0.30 6.99
C GLY A 103 -9.68 -0.45 5.55
N VAL A 104 -10.15 0.45 4.70
CA VAL A 104 -9.78 0.56 3.29
C VAL A 104 -9.15 1.93 3.08
N PHE A 105 -8.04 2.00 2.35
CA PHE A 105 -7.44 3.29 1.99
C PHE A 105 -8.30 4.02 0.96
N THR A 106 -8.49 5.33 1.17
CA THR A 106 -9.31 6.19 0.30
C THR A 106 -8.54 7.37 -0.27
N LEU A 107 -7.23 7.45 -0.02
CA LEU A 107 -6.34 8.47 -0.57
C LEU A 107 -5.61 7.93 -1.81
N PRO A 108 -5.17 8.79 -2.75
CA PRO A 108 -4.31 8.38 -3.85
C PRO A 108 -3.08 7.62 -3.37
N VAL A 109 -2.60 6.66 -4.18
CA VAL A 109 -1.59 5.68 -3.81
C VAL A 109 -0.32 6.34 -3.24
N ALA A 110 0.21 7.38 -3.87
CA ALA A 110 1.40 8.08 -3.36
C ALA A 110 1.19 8.72 -1.97
N GLN A 111 -0.02 9.18 -1.65
CA GLN A 111 -0.33 9.71 -0.32
C GLN A 111 -0.41 8.59 0.72
N VAL A 112 -0.94 7.43 0.35
CA VAL A 112 -0.96 6.24 1.22
C VAL A 112 0.47 5.79 1.52
N VAL A 113 1.32 5.66 0.50
CA VAL A 113 2.74 5.29 0.67
C VAL A 113 3.46 6.29 1.58
N GLN A 114 3.22 7.60 1.40
CA GLN A 114 3.79 8.63 2.28
C GLN A 114 3.32 8.46 3.73
N ALA A 115 2.02 8.27 3.95
CA ALA A 115 1.47 8.10 5.29
C ALA A 115 1.99 6.82 5.99
N LEU A 116 2.16 5.73 5.25
CA LEU A 116 2.76 4.49 5.75
C LEU A 116 4.20 4.71 6.19
N GLU A 117 5.00 5.41 5.38
CA GLU A 117 6.38 5.74 5.73
C GLU A 117 6.44 6.60 7.00
N ASP A 118 5.61 7.63 7.09
CA ASP A 118 5.56 8.52 8.25
C ASP A 118 5.16 7.75 9.52
N ALA A 119 4.19 6.83 9.43
CA ALA A 119 3.77 6.00 10.55
C ALA A 119 4.87 5.04 11.03
N VAL A 120 5.59 4.42 10.10
CA VAL A 120 6.68 3.48 10.40
C VAL A 120 7.90 4.20 11.02
N ASN A 121 8.11 5.47 10.68
CA ASN A 121 9.23 6.27 11.20
C ASN A 121 8.82 7.21 12.34
N ALA A 122 7.56 7.16 12.79
CA ALA A 122 7.11 7.96 13.92
C ALA A 122 7.85 7.52 15.20
N PRO A 123 8.36 8.46 16.01
CA PRO A 123 9.03 8.12 17.26
C PRO A 123 8.05 7.41 18.20
N THR A 124 8.49 6.29 18.79
CA THR A 124 7.67 5.61 19.77
C THR A 124 7.66 6.40 21.09
N PRO A 125 6.65 6.21 21.97
CA PRO A 125 6.68 6.79 23.31
C PRO A 125 7.97 6.43 24.08
N ALA A 126 8.52 5.22 23.87
CA ALA A 126 9.77 4.78 24.49
C ALA A 126 10.99 5.62 24.04
N ASP A 127 11.03 6.05 22.78
CA ASP A 127 12.09 6.92 22.24
C ASP A 127 12.03 8.34 22.84
N THR A 128 10.86 8.76 23.30
CA THR A 128 10.62 10.10 23.86
C THR A 128 11.16 10.23 25.29
N PHE A 129 11.15 9.14 26.07
CA PHE A 129 11.64 9.14 27.46
C PHE A 129 13.16 8.98 27.61
N SER A 130 13.86 8.54 26.56
CA SER A 130 15.32 8.32 26.60
C SER A 130 16.15 9.63 26.53
N LYS A 131 15.56 10.74 26.04
CA LYS A 131 16.29 11.99 25.81
C LYS A 131 16.39 12.94 27.01
N SER A 132 15.85 12.58 28.19
CA SER A 132 15.71 13.54 29.31
C SER A 132 16.76 13.41 30.43
N ASN A 133 17.85 12.66 30.26
CA ASN A 133 18.86 12.55 31.33
C ASN A 133 20.31 12.60 30.82
N ARG A 134 20.77 13.81 30.45
CA ARG A 134 22.17 14.23 30.61
C ARG A 134 22.19 15.61 31.24
N LYS A 135 22.41 15.64 32.56
CA LYS A 135 23.01 16.79 33.26
C LYS A 135 24.52 16.69 33.16
#